data_AF-A0A5S9PZS6-F1
#
_entry.id   AF-A0A5S9PZS6-F1
#
_cell.length_a   1.000
_cell.length_b   1.000
_cell.length_c   1.000
_cell.angle_alpha   90.00
_cell.angle_beta   90.00
_cell.angle_gamma   90.00
#
_symmetry.space_group_name_H-M   'P 1'
#
loop_
_entity.id
_entity.type
_entity.pdbx_description
1 polymer ?
#
loop_
_entity_poly.entity_id
_entity_poly.type
_entity_poly.pdbx_seq_one_letter_code
_entity_poly.pdbx_strand_id
1 'polypeptide(L)'
;MCSCKEKPTLIDISNNHSDFKSKLNQLDVGNWVLLMQCPDCKQFYKVDEWDKYQICYAVKIPSLENWEAFDSESLIKEQMVQNRGGLTNGSCMWSGCDIKQVKGSAYCVNHLYSGGTRA
;
A
#
# COMPACT_ATOMS: atom_id res chain seq x y z
N MET A 1 20.68 4.58 -13.90
CA MET A 1 19.44 4.40 -14.69
C MET A 1 18.45 3.65 -13.83
N CYS A 2 17.38 4.32 -13.39
CA CYS A 2 16.36 3.72 -12.54
C CYS A 2 15.15 3.23 -13.36
N SER A 3 14.44 2.20 -12.86
CA SER A 3 13.17 1.69 -13.42
C SER A 3 11.93 2.26 -12.72
N CYS A 4 12.03 3.44 -12.10
CA CYS A 4 10.92 4.01 -11.34
C CYS A 4 9.68 4.24 -12.22
N LYS A 5 9.83 4.62 -13.49
CA LYS A 5 8.70 4.86 -14.40
C LYS A 5 7.90 3.59 -14.73
N GLU A 6 8.57 2.45 -14.78
CA GLU A 6 7.97 1.16 -15.17
C GLU A 6 7.25 0.48 -14.01
N LYS A 7 7.61 0.81 -12.77
CA LYS A 7 6.95 0.24 -11.58
C LYS A 7 5.50 0.73 -11.46
N PRO A 8 4.60 -0.07 -10.87
CA PRO A 8 3.25 0.40 -10.52
C PRO A 8 3.30 1.52 -9.47
N THR A 9 2.16 2.18 -9.25
CA THR A 9 1.99 3.19 -8.20
C THR A 9 2.18 2.61 -6.80
N LEU A 10 1.65 1.41 -6.55
CA LEU A 10 1.80 0.66 -5.31
C LEU A 10 2.68 -0.57 -5.57
N ILE A 11 3.71 -0.76 -4.74
CA ILE A 11 4.67 -1.87 -4.85
C ILE A 11 4.68 -2.63 -3.54
N ASP A 12 4.42 -3.93 -3.56
CA ASP A 12 4.70 -4.81 -2.42
C ASP A 12 6.21 -4.96 -2.26
N ILE A 13 6.72 -4.54 -1.11
CA ILE A 13 8.14 -4.61 -0.76
C ILE A 13 8.42 -5.55 0.41
N SER A 14 7.45 -6.39 0.81
CA SER A 14 7.57 -7.25 1.99
C SER A 14 8.79 -8.19 1.91
N ASN A 15 9.08 -8.71 0.71
CA ASN A 15 10.17 -9.66 0.49
C ASN A 15 11.51 -9.00 0.10
N ASN A 16 11.54 -7.69 -0.13
CA ASN A 16 12.74 -6.97 -0.58
C ASN A 16 12.89 -5.58 0.05
N HIS A 17 12.30 -5.35 1.22
CA HIS A 17 12.23 -4.04 1.89
C HIS A 17 13.59 -3.34 1.98
N SER A 18 14.60 -4.04 2.51
CA SER A 18 15.97 -3.52 2.66
C SER A 18 16.63 -3.18 1.33
N ASP A 19 16.45 -4.01 0.29
CA ASP A 19 16.98 -3.78 -1.06
C ASP A 19 16.28 -2.63 -1.76
N PHE A 20 14.96 -2.46 -1.54
CA PHE A 20 14.21 -1.35 -2.07
C PHE A 20 14.69 -0.03 -1.46
N LYS A 21 14.83 0.01 -0.13
CA LYS A 21 15.29 1.19 0.60
C LYS A 21 16.72 1.59 0.25
N SER A 22 17.64 0.64 0.09
CA SER A 22 19.06 0.94 -0.19
C SER A 22 19.28 1.68 -1.52
N LYS A 23 18.29 1.65 -2.42
CA LYS A 23 18.32 2.33 -3.73
C LYS A 23 17.75 3.75 -3.68
N LEU A 24 17.26 4.20 -2.53
CA LEU A 24 16.57 5.47 -2.36
C LEU A 24 17.24 6.32 -1.27
N ASN A 25 17.16 7.63 -1.42
CA ASN A 25 17.54 8.57 -0.37
C ASN A 25 16.35 8.79 0.56
N GLN A 26 16.51 8.53 1.85
CA GLN A 26 15.52 8.93 2.85
C GLN A 26 15.56 10.46 3.01
N LEU A 27 14.40 11.10 2.90
CA LEU A 27 14.24 12.54 3.08
C LEU A 27 13.61 12.87 4.43
N ASP A 28 12.62 12.08 4.87
CA ASP A 28 11.86 12.35 6.10
C ASP A 28 11.24 11.07 6.68
N VAL A 29 10.69 11.15 7.90
CA VAL A 29 10.06 10.04 8.63
C VAL A 29 8.83 10.58 9.38
N GLY A 30 7.70 9.91 9.23
CA GLY A 30 6.46 10.27 9.93
C GLY A 30 5.56 9.06 10.10
N ASN A 31 4.84 8.95 11.21
CA ASN A 31 3.80 7.92 11.45
C ASN A 31 4.08 6.51 10.86
N TRP A 32 5.21 5.89 11.24
CA TRP A 32 5.61 4.54 10.76
C TRP A 32 5.79 4.40 9.24
N VAL A 33 6.00 5.52 8.54
CA VAL A 33 6.32 5.58 7.12
C VAL A 33 7.53 6.48 6.88
N LEU A 34 8.21 6.22 5.76
CA LEU A 34 9.42 6.89 5.34
C LEU A 34 9.14 7.64 4.05
N LEU A 35 9.52 8.91 4.00
CA LEU A 35 9.57 9.67 2.77
C LEU A 35 10.91 9.42 2.10
N MET A 36 10.89 8.82 0.92
CA MET A 36 12.09 8.45 0.19
C MET A 36 12.06 9.01 -1.24
N GLN A 37 13.24 9.25 -1.81
CA GLN A 37 13.38 9.77 -3.17
C GLN A 37 14.39 8.96 -3.97
N CYS A 38 14.04 8.67 -5.21
CA CYS A 38 14.98 8.10 -6.17
C CYS A 38 16.05 9.12 -6.56
N PRO A 39 17.35 8.80 -6.39
CA PRO A 39 18.43 9.73 -6.72
C PRO A 39 18.49 10.09 -8.22
N ASP A 40 18.17 9.14 -9.11
CA ASP A 40 18.21 9.30 -10.57
C ASP A 40 17.06 10.17 -11.13
N CYS A 41 15.80 9.81 -10.87
CA CYS A 41 14.64 10.42 -11.51
C CYS A 41 13.82 11.34 -10.62
N LYS A 42 14.22 11.50 -9.35
CA LYS A 42 13.54 12.33 -8.34
C LYS A 42 12.12 11.90 -7.97
N GLN A 43 11.68 10.72 -8.40
CA GLN A 43 10.41 10.12 -7.95
C GLN A 43 10.39 9.98 -6.43
N PHE A 44 9.32 10.44 -5.80
CA PHE A 44 9.06 10.27 -4.38
C PHE A 44 8.28 9.00 -4.10
N TYR A 45 8.60 8.39 -2.96
CA TYR A 45 7.93 7.22 -2.42
C TYR A 45 7.57 7.46 -0.96
N LYS A 46 6.34 7.14 -0.59
CA LYS A 46 5.93 6.87 0.79
C LYS A 46 6.13 5.37 1.02
N VAL A 47 7.02 5.01 1.93
CA VAL A 47 7.47 3.62 2.14
C VAL A 47 7.12 3.20 3.56
N ASP A 48 6.41 2.08 3.73
CA ASP A 48 6.13 1.55 5.07
C ASP A 48 7.42 1.25 5.83
N GLU A 49 7.44 1.49 7.13
CA GLU A 49 8.49 0.92 7.97
C GLU A 49 8.40 -0.60 7.98
N TRP A 50 9.55 -1.27 8.15
CA TRP A 50 9.58 -2.73 8.07
C TRP A 50 8.81 -3.36 9.23
N ASP A 51 7.83 -4.19 8.89
CA ASP A 51 7.07 -4.99 9.85
C ASP A 51 7.03 -6.44 9.36
N LYS A 52 7.54 -7.37 10.18
CA LYS A 52 7.63 -8.79 9.85
C LYS A 52 6.27 -9.51 9.86
N TYR A 53 5.23 -8.90 10.41
CA TYR A 53 3.89 -9.46 10.52
C TYR A 53 2.92 -8.87 9.50
N GLN A 54 3.33 -7.84 8.76
CA GLN A 54 2.46 -7.09 7.85
C GLN A 54 3.07 -7.02 6.45
N ILE A 55 2.19 -6.93 5.46
CA ILE A 55 2.63 -6.55 4.12
C ILE A 55 3.09 -5.10 4.17
N CYS A 56 4.29 -4.87 3.65
CA CYS A 56 4.92 -3.56 3.55
C CYS A 56 4.83 -3.07 2.10
N TYR A 57 4.41 -1.83 1.92
CA TYR A 57 4.26 -1.22 0.61
C TYR A 57 5.18 -0.01 0.41
N ALA A 58 5.49 0.26 -0.86
CA ALA A 58 6.00 1.54 -1.32
C ALA A 58 5.01 2.15 -2.31
N VAL A 59 4.58 3.38 -2.03
CA VAL A 59 3.62 4.13 -2.84
C VAL A 59 4.33 5.30 -3.51
N LYS A 60 4.22 5.39 -4.83
CA LYS A 60 4.64 6.59 -5.56
C LYS A 60 3.74 7.75 -5.18
N ILE A 61 4.35 8.85 -4.77
CA ILE A 61 3.63 10.10 -4.49
C ILE A 61 4.10 11.20 -5.44
N PRO A 62 3.22 12.13 -5.85
CA PRO A 62 3.54 13.16 -6.82
C PRO A 62 4.31 14.34 -6.22
N SER A 63 4.22 14.55 -4.90
CA SER A 63 4.80 15.71 -4.23
C SER A 63 5.19 15.42 -2.78
N LEU A 64 5.99 16.32 -2.21
CA LEU A 64 6.36 16.32 -0.78
C LEU A 64 5.28 16.95 0.10
N GLU A 65 4.37 17.74 -0.48
CA GLU A 65 3.35 18.46 0.26
C GLU A 65 2.32 17.48 0.81
N ASN A 66 2.09 17.53 2.14
CA ASN A 66 1.15 16.64 2.85
C ASN A 66 1.37 15.14 2.54
N TRP A 67 2.63 14.74 2.32
CA TRP A 67 2.98 13.38 1.90
C TRP A 67 2.49 12.31 2.88
N GLU A 68 2.48 12.60 4.19
CA GLU A 68 1.96 11.68 5.21
C GLU A 68 0.46 11.39 5.01
N ALA A 69 -0.30 12.43 4.67
CA ALA A 69 -1.74 12.36 4.41
C ALA A 69 -2.08 11.84 3.01
N PHE A 70 -1.08 11.50 2.19
CA PHE A 70 -1.33 10.86 0.90
C PHE A 70 -2.10 9.55 1.11
N ASP A 71 -3.20 9.41 0.37
CA ASP A 71 -4.11 8.27 0.47
C ASP A 71 -3.51 6.99 -0.13
N SER A 72 -2.67 6.34 0.67
CA SER A 72 -2.15 5.01 0.40
C SER A 72 -3.16 3.91 0.73
N GLU A 73 -4.15 4.21 1.58
CA GLU A 73 -5.13 3.22 2.05
C GLU A 73 -6.01 2.74 0.89
N SER A 74 -6.56 3.64 0.08
CA SER A 74 -7.39 3.24 -1.07
C SER A 74 -6.62 2.35 -2.04
N LEU A 75 -5.37 2.69 -2.34
CA LEU A 75 -4.51 1.89 -3.21
C LEU A 75 -4.26 0.48 -2.66
N ILE A 76 -4.01 0.37 -1.35
CA ILE A 76 -3.83 -0.93 -0.69
C ILE A 76 -5.13 -1.73 -0.76
N LYS A 77 -6.28 -1.11 -0.46
CA LYS A 77 -7.60 -1.76 -0.55
C LYS A 77 -7.88 -2.27 -1.97
N GLU A 78 -7.60 -1.48 -3.00
CA GLU A 78 -7.72 -1.91 -4.39
C GLU A 78 -6.83 -3.14 -4.67
N GLN A 79 -5.58 -3.11 -4.23
CA GLN A 79 -4.66 -4.24 -4.38
C GLN A 79 -5.15 -5.50 -3.67
N MET A 80 -5.69 -5.37 -2.45
CA MET A 80 -6.27 -6.49 -1.69
C MET A 80 -7.43 -7.15 -2.43
N VAL A 81 -8.26 -6.36 -3.12
CA VAL A 81 -9.37 -6.86 -3.94
C VAL A 81 -8.83 -7.58 -5.17
N GLN A 82 -7.84 -7.00 -5.86
CA GLN A 82 -7.23 -7.61 -7.05
C GLN A 82 -6.52 -8.93 -6.72
N ASN A 83 -5.73 -8.97 -5.65
CA ASN A 83 -5.02 -10.17 -5.19
C ASN A 83 -5.96 -11.36 -4.93
N ARG A 84 -7.20 -11.06 -4.49
CA ARG A 84 -8.23 -12.06 -4.21
C ARG A 84 -9.14 -12.39 -5.39
N GLY A 85 -8.92 -11.75 -6.54
CA GLY A 85 -9.70 -11.99 -7.75
C GLY A 85 -11.06 -11.28 -7.75
N GLY A 86 -11.15 -10.13 -7.10
CA GLY A 86 -12.29 -9.21 -7.19
C GLY A 86 -13.30 -9.28 -6.05
N LEU A 87 -14.46 -8.66 -6.29
CA LEU A 87 -15.61 -8.67 -5.38
C LEU A 87 -16.58 -9.79 -5.75
N THR A 88 -17.34 -10.28 -4.78
CA THR A 88 -18.45 -11.21 -5.02
C THR A 88 -19.78 -10.46 -5.10
N ASN A 89 -20.87 -11.18 -5.37
CA ASN A 89 -22.22 -10.63 -5.30
C ASN A 89 -22.82 -10.65 -3.88
N GLY A 90 -22.14 -11.26 -2.90
CA GLY A 90 -22.57 -11.29 -1.51
C GLY A 90 -22.25 -9.99 -0.80
N SER A 91 -23.12 -9.58 0.12
CA SER A 91 -22.88 -8.44 1.02
C SER A 91 -21.98 -8.84 2.19
N CYS A 92 -21.22 -7.87 2.71
CA CYS A 92 -20.38 -8.03 3.89
C CYS A 92 -21.19 -8.61 5.07
N MET A 93 -20.62 -9.60 5.78
CA MET A 93 -21.27 -10.17 6.97
C MET A 93 -21.19 -9.29 8.21
N TRP A 94 -20.46 -8.17 8.15
CA TRP A 94 -20.43 -7.21 9.24
C TRP A 94 -21.80 -6.56 9.42
N SER A 95 -22.28 -6.49 10.66
CA SER A 95 -23.61 -5.98 10.98
C SER A 95 -23.80 -4.56 10.44
N GLY A 96 -24.82 -4.38 9.60
CA GLY A 96 -25.16 -3.09 8.99
C GLY A 96 -24.29 -2.65 7.81
N CYS A 97 -23.50 -3.56 7.21
CA CYS A 97 -22.66 -3.23 6.05
C CYS A 97 -23.22 -3.83 4.75
N ASP A 98 -23.57 -2.97 3.79
CA ASP A 98 -24.11 -3.38 2.49
C ASP A 98 -23.05 -3.43 1.36
N ILE A 99 -21.77 -3.26 1.71
CA ILE A 99 -20.67 -3.30 0.73
C ILE A 99 -20.42 -4.76 0.32
N LYS A 100 -20.15 -5.00 -0.96
CA LYS A 100 -19.82 -6.31 -1.50
C LYS A 100 -18.59 -6.94 -0.81
N GLN A 101 -18.64 -8.26 -0.62
CA GLN A 101 -17.53 -9.04 -0.09
C GLN A 101 -16.36 -9.09 -1.06
N VAL A 102 -15.14 -9.18 -0.52
CA VAL A 102 -13.98 -9.58 -1.32
C VAL A 102 -14.02 -11.09 -1.50
N LYS A 103 -13.70 -11.57 -2.71
CA LYS A 103 -13.68 -12.99 -3.01
C LYS A 103 -12.78 -13.76 -2.04
N GLY A 104 -13.26 -14.88 -1.51
CA GLY A 104 -12.55 -15.65 -0.49
C GLY A 104 -12.60 -15.07 0.93
N SER A 105 -13.42 -14.03 1.17
CA SER A 105 -13.67 -13.46 2.51
C SER A 105 -15.17 -13.31 2.77
N ALA A 106 -15.54 -13.35 4.05
CA ALA A 106 -16.88 -12.99 4.53
C ALA A 106 -17.12 -11.47 4.59
N TYR A 107 -16.05 -10.67 4.46
CA TYR A 107 -16.06 -9.23 4.70
C TYR A 107 -15.73 -8.42 3.43
N CYS A 108 -16.19 -7.17 3.40
CA CYS A 108 -15.77 -6.19 2.40
C CYS A 108 -14.34 -5.70 2.66
N VAL A 109 -13.77 -5.01 1.69
CA VAL A 109 -12.38 -4.53 1.76
C VAL A 109 -12.13 -3.59 2.93
N ASN A 110 -13.10 -2.76 3.29
CA ASN A 110 -12.98 -1.84 4.43
C ASN A 110 -12.86 -2.60 5.76
N HIS A 111 -13.75 -3.57 6.01
CA HIS A 111 -13.72 -4.34 7.25
C HIS A 111 -12.52 -5.30 7.31
N LEU A 112 -12.06 -5.83 6.17
CA LEU A 112 -10.80 -6.57 6.12
C LEU A 112 -9.61 -5.68 6.51
N TYR A 113 -9.51 -4.49 5.90
CA TYR A 113 -8.43 -3.56 6.17
C TYR A 113 -8.44 -3.06 7.61
N SER A 114 -9.60 -2.67 8.13
CA SER A 114 -9.77 -2.28 9.54
C SER A 114 -9.46 -3.41 10.51
N GLY A 115 -9.63 -4.67 10.11
CA GLY A 115 -9.22 -5.85 10.86
C GLY A 115 -7.71 -6.15 10.79
N GLY A 116 -6.91 -5.28 10.15
CA GLY A 116 -5.47 -5.44 10.00
C GLY A 116 -5.03 -6.31 8.81
N THR A 117 -5.96 -6.69 7.93
CA THR A 117 -5.59 -7.46 6.72
C THR A 117 -5.00 -6.52 5.67
N ARG A 118 -3.82 -6.87 5.14
CA ARG A 118 -3.16 -6.13 4.05
C ARG A 118 -2.90 -6.96 2.79
N ALA A 119 -2.93 -8.30 2.90
CA ALA A 119 -2.97 -9.21 1.74
C ALA A 119 -4.25 -9.04 0.96
#